data_AF-A0A1R1WZU0-F1
#
_entry.id   AF-A0A1R1WZU0-F1
#
_cell.length_a   1.000
_cell.length_b   1.000
_cell.length_c   1.000
_cell.angle_alpha   90.00
_cell.angle_beta   90.00
_cell.angle_gamma   90.00
#
_symmetry.space_group_name_H-M   'P 1'
#
loop_
_entity.id
_entity.type
_entity.pdbx_description
1 polymer ?
#
loop_
_entity_poly.entity_id
_entity_poly.type
_entity_poly.pdbx_seq_one_letter_code
_entity_poly.pdbx_strand_id
1 'polypeptide(L)'
;MGAWVHGLTSRISGLLFADDAVLSAESSTDLQDALKPISVCSDTKEMAVNASKCGIMTISGELTTDMTLHGQKVNFTDQYTYLGYIMNSKWDVSGMIKNNKNNFINSVLMPIGCYGGETFGMSEARCKPIQSEIDKAIRMAANVGKSAAMERIRDELGLTSMFMRTSTARERAYHKWPTSKTWIADLIKAPTKARMATWSTGDDEITGLSSTGGRWTEKMGKKATGLTSSYVSGPEAGPSGHWKNAYGHIPDYPVPVENENRRPKI
;
A
#
# COMPACT_ATOMS: atom_id res chain seq x y z
N MET A 1 -5.83 24.34 30.87
CA MET A 1 -5.99 23.02 30.23
C MET A 1 -5.43 23.08 28.83
N GLY A 2 -4.56 22.15 28.43
CA GLY A 2 -4.02 22.09 27.05
C GLY A 2 -2.52 21.84 26.98
N ALA A 3 -2.08 21.30 25.84
CA ALA A 3 -0.70 20.96 25.56
C ALA A 3 0.09 22.16 25.01
N TRP A 4 1.39 22.22 25.34
CA TRP A 4 2.32 23.18 24.75
C TRP A 4 2.75 22.70 23.36
N VAL A 5 2.61 23.57 22.37
CA VAL A 5 3.07 23.32 21.00
C VAL A 5 4.13 24.35 20.66
N HIS A 6 5.29 23.87 20.22
CA HIS A 6 6.40 24.73 19.81
C HIS A 6 5.95 25.65 18.66
N GLY A 7 6.14 26.97 18.83
CA GLY A 7 5.73 27.98 17.85
C GLY A 7 4.39 28.67 18.13
N LEU A 8 3.66 28.28 19.18
CA LEU A 8 2.44 28.97 19.63
C LEU A 8 2.64 29.62 21.01
N THR A 9 2.02 30.78 21.20
CA THR A 9 2.07 31.55 22.46
C THR A 9 1.04 31.09 23.49
N SER A 10 0.07 30.27 23.08
CA SER A 10 -1.00 29.73 23.92
C SER A 10 -1.04 28.21 23.88
N ARG A 11 -1.47 27.59 24.99
CA ARG A 11 -1.72 26.15 25.07
C ARG A 11 -2.91 25.75 24.20
N ILE A 12 -2.81 24.62 23.51
CA ILE A 12 -3.91 24.05 22.72
C ILE A 12 -4.67 23.05 23.58
N SER A 13 -5.93 23.34 23.90
CA SER A 13 -6.81 22.46 24.67
C SER A 13 -7.49 21.36 23.84
N GLY A 14 -7.52 21.50 22.52
CA GLY A 14 -8.03 20.48 21.61
C GLY A 14 -7.89 20.81 20.13
N LEU A 15 -8.09 19.80 19.29
CA LEU A 15 -8.14 19.86 17.83
C LEU A 15 -9.54 19.45 17.38
N LEU A 16 -10.10 20.17 16.43
CA LEU A 16 -11.44 19.92 15.88
C LEU A 16 -11.34 19.86 14.37
N PHE A 17 -11.87 18.80 13.78
CA PHE A 17 -12.02 18.66 12.34
C PHE A 17 -13.31 17.91 12.01
N ALA A 18 -14.26 18.58 11.35
CA ALA A 18 -15.59 18.03 11.08
C ALA A 18 -16.26 17.48 12.36
N ASP A 19 -16.59 16.19 12.38
CA ASP A 19 -17.16 15.46 13.52
C ASP A 19 -16.10 14.92 14.50
N ASP A 20 -14.81 14.93 14.12
CA ASP A 20 -13.71 14.47 14.95
C ASP A 20 -13.21 15.57 15.90
N ALA A 21 -13.14 15.25 17.19
CA ALA A 21 -12.60 16.12 18.23
C ALA A 21 -11.54 15.39 19.05
N VAL A 22 -10.39 16.03 19.27
CA VAL A 22 -9.34 15.57 20.17
C VAL A 22 -9.16 16.61 21.26
N LEU A 23 -9.19 16.18 22.52
CA LEU A 23 -8.94 17.05 23.67
C LEU A 23 -7.65 16.61 24.37
N SER A 24 -6.98 17.56 25.01
CA SER A 24 -5.78 17.27 25.79
C SER A 24 -5.82 17.99 27.13
N ALA A 25 -5.57 17.23 28.19
CA ALA A 25 -5.51 17.73 29.56
C ALA A 25 -4.35 17.06 30.31
N GLU A 26 -3.86 17.73 31.36
CA GLU A 26 -2.75 17.25 32.18
C GLU A 26 -3.20 16.27 33.28
N SER A 27 -4.51 16.21 33.56
CA SER A 27 -5.09 15.32 34.56
C SER A 27 -6.43 14.73 34.09
N SER A 28 -6.82 13.60 34.67
CA SER A 28 -8.10 12.95 34.37
C SER A 28 -9.30 13.81 34.80
N THR A 29 -9.18 14.52 35.92
CA THR A 29 -10.21 15.45 36.40
C THR A 29 -10.40 16.61 35.43
N ASP A 30 -9.31 17.21 34.94
CA ASP A 30 -9.37 18.29 33.96
C ASP A 30 -9.95 17.82 32.64
N LEU A 31 -9.62 16.60 32.20
CA LEU A 31 -10.19 16.03 30.98
C LEU A 31 -11.71 15.80 31.13
N GLN A 32 -12.15 15.25 32.27
CA GLN A 32 -13.56 15.03 32.55
C GLN A 32 -14.33 16.37 32.65
N ASP A 33 -13.72 17.41 33.22
CA ASP A 33 -14.28 18.76 33.23
C ASP A 33 -14.35 19.38 31.84
N ALA A 34 -13.35 19.13 30.98
CA ALA A 34 -13.36 19.58 29.58
C ALA A 34 -14.42 18.87 28.71
N LEU A 35 -14.87 17.66 29.09
CA LEU A 35 -15.93 16.93 28.40
C LEU A 35 -17.34 17.47 28.74
N LYS A 36 -17.55 18.06 29.93
CA LYS A 36 -18.88 18.57 30.35
C LYS A 36 -19.46 19.65 29.43
N PRO A 37 -18.70 20.67 28.98
CA PRO A 37 -19.20 21.63 28.00
C PRO A 37 -19.58 21.00 26.66
N ILE A 38 -18.86 19.95 26.24
CA ILE A 38 -19.11 19.26 24.98
C ILE A 38 -20.42 18.49 25.06
N SER A 39 -20.70 17.81 26.17
CA SER A 39 -21.98 17.12 26.33
C SER A 39 -23.15 18.08 26.29
N VAL A 40 -23.04 19.22 27.00
CA VAL A 40 -24.06 20.28 26.97
C VAL A 40 -24.24 20.85 25.57
N CYS A 41 -23.16 21.11 24.84
CA CYS A 41 -23.19 21.61 23.47
C CYS A 41 -23.84 20.59 22.52
N SER A 42 -23.55 19.30 22.70
CA SER A 42 -24.12 18.22 21.91
C SER A 42 -25.62 18.09 22.15
N ASP A 43 -26.06 18.12 23.41
CA ASP A 43 -27.49 18.08 23.78
C ASP A 43 -28.24 19.28 23.19
N THR A 44 -27.66 20.48 23.28
CA THR A 44 -28.26 21.72 22.76
C THR A 44 -28.39 21.69 21.23
N LYS A 45 -27.47 21.02 20.55
CA LYS A 45 -27.44 20.89 19.08
C LYS A 45 -28.13 19.61 18.58
N GLU A 46 -28.75 18.84 19.46
CA GLU A 46 -29.35 17.53 19.16
C GLU A 46 -28.38 16.58 18.44
N MET A 47 -27.09 16.66 18.79
CA MET A 47 -26.04 15.81 18.25
C MET A 47 -25.81 14.60 19.17
N ALA A 48 -25.67 13.41 18.57
CA ALA A 48 -25.33 12.19 19.28
C ALA A 48 -23.81 11.95 19.25
N VAL A 49 -23.19 11.79 20.42
CA VAL A 49 -21.78 11.40 20.53
C VAL A 49 -21.66 9.88 20.51
N ASN A 50 -20.83 9.35 19.63
CA ASN A 50 -20.60 7.91 19.52
C ASN A 50 -19.46 7.47 20.44
N ALA A 51 -19.77 7.15 21.70
CA ALA A 51 -18.76 6.74 22.68
C ALA A 51 -17.98 5.46 22.26
N SER A 52 -18.57 4.59 21.42
CA SER A 52 -17.89 3.38 20.92
C SER A 52 -16.77 3.69 19.90
N LYS A 53 -16.84 4.84 19.22
CA LYS A 53 -15.80 5.35 18.33
C LYS A 53 -14.83 6.29 19.03
N CYS A 54 -15.21 6.83 20.18
CA CYS A 54 -14.32 7.63 21.02
C CYS A 54 -13.30 6.72 21.72
N GLY A 55 -12.08 7.23 21.89
CA GLY A 55 -11.02 6.54 22.62
C GLY A 55 -10.31 7.51 23.55
N ILE A 56 -9.89 7.02 24.70
CA ILE A 56 -9.00 7.75 25.61
C ILE A 56 -7.64 7.10 25.57
N MET A 57 -6.61 7.93 25.41
CA MET A 57 -5.23 7.50 25.38
C MET A 57 -4.45 8.29 26.42
N THR A 58 -3.73 7.59 27.29
CA THR A 58 -2.85 8.22 28.28
C THR A 58 -1.44 8.27 27.75
N ILE A 59 -0.78 9.37 28.07
CA ILE A 59 0.57 9.69 27.63
C ILE A 59 1.46 9.64 28.86
N SER A 60 2.37 8.68 28.92
CA SER A 60 3.34 8.55 30.03
C SER A 60 2.71 8.56 31.44
N GLY A 61 1.54 7.95 31.61
CA GLY A 61 0.81 7.89 32.87
C GLY A 61 -0.24 6.78 32.89
N GLU A 62 -0.96 6.66 34.01
CA GLU A 62 -2.01 5.68 34.21
C GLU A 62 -3.34 6.39 34.50
N LEU A 63 -4.44 5.86 33.96
CA LEU A 63 -5.78 6.36 34.27
C LEU A 63 -6.18 5.85 35.64
N THR A 64 -6.44 6.77 36.56
CA THR A 64 -6.89 6.43 37.92
C THR A 64 -8.39 6.19 38.00
N THR A 65 -9.16 6.58 36.98
CA THR A 65 -10.63 6.56 36.98
C THR A 65 -11.19 6.31 35.58
N ASP A 66 -12.28 5.56 35.51
CA ASP A 66 -13.06 5.40 34.28
C ASP A 66 -13.66 6.76 33.89
N MET A 67 -13.44 7.17 32.64
CA MET A 67 -14.04 8.38 32.09
C MET A 67 -15.33 8.06 31.36
N THR A 68 -16.27 9.01 31.47
CA THR A 68 -17.59 8.89 30.86
C THR A 68 -17.87 10.06 29.93
N LEU A 69 -18.50 9.76 28.80
CA LEU A 69 -18.95 10.72 27.80
C LEU A 69 -20.42 10.45 27.53
N HIS A 70 -21.30 11.42 27.78
CA HIS A 70 -22.76 11.23 27.77
C HIS A 70 -23.22 10.03 28.62
N GLY A 71 -22.60 9.80 29.77
CA GLY A 71 -22.93 8.67 30.66
C GLY A 71 -22.50 7.29 30.13
N GLN A 72 -21.86 7.21 28.97
CA GLN A 72 -21.26 5.98 28.46
C GLN A 72 -19.76 5.94 28.80
N LYS A 73 -19.27 4.77 29.20
CA LYS A 73 -17.84 4.55 29.42
C LYS A 73 -17.11 4.59 28.08
N VAL A 74 -16.05 5.40 27.99
CA VAL A 74 -15.21 5.47 26.79
C VAL A 74 -14.09 4.45 26.89
N ASN A 75 -13.75 3.79 25.78
CA ASN A 75 -12.73 2.76 25.76
C ASN A 75 -11.32 3.35 25.86
N PHE A 76 -10.45 2.64 26.58
CA PHE A 76 -9.02 2.94 26.57
C PHE A 76 -8.37 2.39 25.30
N THR A 77 -7.44 3.15 24.72
CA THR A 77 -6.64 2.72 23.58
C THR A 77 -5.19 3.15 23.72
N ASP A 78 -4.27 2.27 23.34
CA ASP A 78 -2.83 2.57 23.27
C ASP A 78 -2.45 3.36 22.01
N GLN A 79 -3.35 3.39 21.03
CA GLN A 79 -3.13 4.00 19.73
C GLN A 79 -4.41 4.65 19.20
N TYR A 80 -4.28 5.85 18.63
CA TYR A 80 -5.38 6.56 18.02
C TYR A 80 -5.00 7.05 16.63
N THR A 81 -5.89 6.88 15.65
CA THR A 81 -5.70 7.39 14.29
C THR A 81 -6.54 8.65 14.12
N TYR A 82 -5.89 9.81 14.03
CA TYR A 82 -6.55 11.09 13.79
C TYR A 82 -6.15 11.62 12.41
N LEU A 83 -7.11 11.79 11.50
CA LEU A 83 -6.88 12.26 10.13
C LEU A 83 -5.77 11.48 9.38
N GLY A 84 -5.66 10.18 9.64
CA GLY A 84 -4.62 9.31 9.07
C GLY A 84 -3.27 9.34 9.80
N TYR A 85 -3.13 10.16 10.85
CA TYR A 85 -1.95 10.18 11.72
C TYR A 85 -2.15 9.25 12.91
N ILE A 86 -1.22 8.31 13.08
CA ILE A 86 -1.22 7.37 14.19
C ILE A 86 -0.48 8.00 15.37
N MET A 87 -1.21 8.30 16.44
CA MET A 87 -0.67 8.72 17.74
C MET A 87 -0.61 7.51 18.67
N ASN A 88 0.50 7.32 19.38
CA ASN A 88 0.65 6.25 20.37
C ASN A 88 0.93 6.82 21.77
N SER A 89 0.60 6.04 22.80
CA SER A 89 0.78 6.39 24.22
C SER A 89 2.22 6.73 24.61
N LYS A 90 3.20 6.27 23.82
CA LYS A 90 4.65 6.50 24.02
C LYS A 90 5.17 7.76 23.32
N TRP A 91 4.33 8.50 22.59
CA TRP A 91 4.75 9.59 21.69
C TRP A 91 5.87 9.20 20.72
N ASP A 92 5.96 7.93 20.36
CA ASP A 92 6.95 7.49 19.40
C ASP A 92 6.55 7.97 18.00
N VAL A 93 7.28 8.94 17.50
CA VAL A 93 7.12 9.51 16.17
C VAL A 93 7.65 8.56 15.09
N SER A 94 8.47 7.56 15.45
CA SER A 94 9.17 6.69 14.50
C SER A 94 8.21 5.84 13.68
N GLY A 95 7.19 5.24 14.32
CA GLY A 95 6.15 4.47 13.64
C GLY A 95 5.31 5.34 12.69
N MET A 96 4.96 6.55 13.13
CA MET A 96 4.17 7.49 12.33
C MET A 96 4.93 7.97 11.09
N ILE A 97 6.21 8.31 11.24
CA ILE A 97 7.07 8.71 10.12
C ILE A 97 7.21 7.57 9.10
N LYS A 98 7.41 6.33 9.57
CA LYS A 98 7.48 5.15 8.70
C LYS A 98 6.17 4.94 7.93
N ASN A 99 5.02 5.03 8.60
CA ASN A 99 3.72 4.87 7.97
C ASN A 99 3.45 5.94 6.88
N ASN A 100 3.74 7.20 7.19
CA ASN A 100 3.56 8.30 6.24
C ASN A 100 4.47 8.16 5.01
N LYS A 101 5.71 7.71 5.20
CA LYS A 101 6.63 7.40 4.10
C LYS A 101 6.09 6.26 3.22
N ASN A 102 5.59 5.19 3.82
CA ASN A 102 4.98 4.07 3.10
C ASN A 102 3.74 4.49 2.32
N ASN A 103 2.87 5.29 2.93
CA ASN A 103 1.67 5.81 2.29
C ASN A 103 2.03 6.70 1.11
N PHE A 104 2.98 7.63 1.27
CA PHE A 104 3.44 8.47 0.17
C PHE A 104 3.99 7.65 -1.01
N ILE A 105 4.81 6.64 -0.73
CA ILE A 105 5.38 5.79 -1.79
C ILE A 105 4.27 5.03 -2.52
N ASN A 106 3.37 4.37 -1.80
CA ASN A 106 2.33 3.53 -2.41
C ASN A 106 1.21 4.31 -3.10
N SER A 107 0.83 5.48 -2.57
CA SER A 107 -0.31 6.27 -3.07
C SER A 107 0.07 7.33 -4.09
N VAL A 108 1.31 7.82 -4.08
CA VAL A 108 1.76 8.91 -4.98
C VAL A 108 2.87 8.44 -5.89
N LEU A 109 4.00 8.01 -5.33
CA LEU A 109 5.21 7.73 -6.11
C LEU A 109 5.01 6.54 -7.07
N MET A 110 4.44 5.43 -6.57
CA MET A 110 4.22 4.23 -7.38
C MET A 110 3.21 4.46 -8.51
N PRO A 111 2.03 5.08 -8.30
CA PRO A 111 1.10 5.40 -9.38
C PRO A 111 1.70 6.30 -10.46
N ILE A 112 2.49 7.32 -10.08
CA ILE A 112 3.18 8.19 -11.05
C ILE A 112 4.15 7.38 -11.91
N GLY A 113 4.94 6.51 -11.28
CA GLY A 113 5.90 5.67 -12.00
C GLY A 113 5.27 4.56 -12.85
N CYS A 114 4.10 4.06 -12.43
CA CYS A 114 3.36 3.01 -13.15
C CYS A 114 2.41 3.57 -14.20
N TYR A 115 2.30 4.89 -14.35
CA TYR A 115 1.37 5.49 -15.31
C TYR A 115 1.71 5.06 -16.73
N GLY A 116 0.74 4.45 -17.44
CA GLY A 116 0.95 3.87 -18.76
C GLY A 116 1.74 2.55 -18.74
N GLY A 117 1.87 1.91 -17.57
CA GLY A 117 2.55 0.64 -17.36
C GLY A 117 2.07 -0.48 -18.26
N GLU A 118 0.82 -0.40 -18.72
CA GLU A 118 0.24 -1.30 -19.71
C GLU A 118 1.06 -1.34 -21.01
N THR A 119 1.76 -0.25 -21.36
CA THR A 119 2.49 -0.12 -22.64
C THR A 119 3.94 -0.57 -22.55
N PHE A 120 4.64 -0.23 -21.47
CA PHE A 120 6.08 -0.49 -21.31
C PHE A 120 6.40 -1.64 -20.37
N GLY A 121 5.41 -2.18 -19.65
CA GLY A 121 5.53 -3.33 -18.74
C GLY A 121 5.95 -4.64 -19.40
N MET A 122 6.14 -4.66 -20.72
CA MET A 122 6.64 -5.80 -21.47
C MET A 122 8.14 -6.10 -21.32
N SER A 123 8.92 -5.15 -20.78
CA SER A 123 10.36 -5.29 -20.68
C SER A 123 10.90 -4.66 -19.41
N GLU A 124 11.60 -5.46 -18.61
CA GLU A 124 12.29 -4.97 -17.43
C GLU A 124 13.29 -3.87 -17.80
N ALA A 125 13.99 -4.01 -18.94
CA ALA A 125 14.96 -3.02 -19.42
C ALA A 125 14.33 -1.63 -19.63
N ARG A 126 13.06 -1.56 -20.05
CA ARG A 126 12.32 -0.29 -20.16
C ARG A 126 11.90 0.27 -18.80
N CYS A 127 11.66 -0.60 -17.83
CA CYS A 127 11.33 -0.22 -16.46
C CYS A 127 12.55 0.24 -15.65
N LYS A 128 13.77 -0.17 -16.02
CA LYS A 128 15.03 0.17 -15.32
C LYS A 128 15.23 1.68 -15.07
N PRO A 129 15.13 2.59 -16.06
CA PRO A 129 15.32 4.01 -15.81
C PRO A 129 14.31 4.57 -14.80
N ILE A 130 13.03 4.19 -14.93
CA ILE A 130 11.95 4.62 -14.02
C ILE A 130 12.18 4.07 -12.61
N GLN A 131 12.50 2.78 -12.50
CA GLN A 131 12.84 2.13 -11.23
C GLN A 131 14.00 2.84 -10.54
N SER A 132 15.02 3.28 -11.29
CA SER A 132 16.19 3.95 -10.72
C SER A 132 15.86 5.31 -10.10
N GLU A 133 14.94 6.09 -10.68
CA GLU A 133 14.50 7.36 -10.09
C GLU A 133 13.62 7.13 -8.86
N ILE A 134 12.75 6.13 -8.90
CA ILE A 134 11.92 5.74 -7.75
C ILE A 134 12.80 5.22 -6.62
N ASP A 135 13.83 4.44 -6.90
CA ASP A 135 14.77 3.97 -5.89
C ASP A 135 15.51 5.13 -5.21
N LYS A 136 15.90 6.17 -5.97
CA LYS A 136 16.49 7.39 -5.38
C LYS A 136 15.50 8.07 -4.44
N ALA A 137 14.24 8.21 -4.86
CA ALA A 137 13.18 8.80 -4.04
C ALA A 137 12.90 7.97 -2.77
N ILE A 138 12.82 6.65 -2.89
CA ILE A 138 12.65 5.73 -1.76
C ILE A 138 13.85 5.86 -0.80
N ARG A 139 15.09 5.93 -1.30
CA ARG A 139 16.27 6.11 -0.46
C ARG A 139 16.25 7.43 0.30
N MET A 140 15.84 8.52 -0.35
CA MET A 140 15.67 9.83 0.29
C MET A 140 14.57 9.79 1.35
N ALA A 141 13.42 9.18 1.03
CA ALA A 141 12.32 9.02 1.98
C ALA A 141 12.72 8.16 3.18
N ALA A 142 13.39 7.02 2.96
CA ALA A 142 13.83 6.11 4.02
C ALA A 142 15.04 6.63 4.82
N ASN A 143 15.71 7.70 4.36
CA ASN A 143 16.93 8.25 4.95
C ASN A 143 18.05 7.20 5.08
N VAL A 144 18.27 6.43 4.01
CA VAL A 144 19.24 5.33 3.98
C VAL A 144 20.44 5.66 3.09
N GLY A 145 21.62 5.22 3.49
CA GLY A 145 22.86 5.40 2.72
C GLY A 145 22.88 4.65 1.39
N LYS A 146 23.81 5.03 0.50
CA LYS A 146 23.98 4.41 -0.83
C LYS A 146 24.37 2.91 -0.75
N SER A 147 25.00 2.49 0.34
CA SER A 147 25.44 1.11 0.59
C SER A 147 24.31 0.15 0.95
N ALA A 148 23.14 0.66 1.36
CA ALA A 148 22.02 -0.19 1.72
C ALA A 148 21.45 -0.91 0.48
N ALA A 149 21.19 -2.21 0.61
CA ALA A 149 20.61 -3.02 -0.45
C ALA A 149 19.16 -2.61 -0.73
N MET A 150 18.85 -2.25 -1.98
CA MET A 150 17.48 -1.83 -2.36
C MET A 150 16.44 -2.92 -2.13
N GLU A 151 16.81 -4.18 -2.36
CA GLU A 151 15.91 -5.32 -2.22
C GLU A 151 15.36 -5.40 -0.79
N ARG A 152 16.24 -5.34 0.21
CA ARG A 152 15.84 -5.30 1.63
C ARG A 152 14.96 -4.10 1.97
N ILE A 153 15.29 -2.92 1.46
CA ILE A 153 14.47 -1.72 1.68
C ILE A 153 13.07 -1.89 1.08
N ARG A 154 12.95 -2.48 -0.10
CA ARG A 154 11.65 -2.73 -0.73
C ARG A 154 10.84 -3.75 0.06
N ASP A 155 11.46 -4.84 0.53
CA ASP A 155 10.79 -5.86 1.33
C ASP A 155 10.26 -5.30 2.66
N GLU A 156 11.06 -4.50 3.37
CA GLU A 156 10.64 -3.85 4.62
C GLU A 156 9.47 -2.88 4.42
N LEU A 157 9.41 -2.20 3.27
CA LEU A 157 8.35 -1.26 2.93
C LEU A 157 7.16 -1.94 2.22
N GLY A 158 7.20 -3.26 2.00
CA GLY A 158 6.17 -4.01 1.28
C GLY A 158 6.00 -3.59 -0.17
N LEU A 159 7.08 -3.14 -0.82
CA LEU A 159 7.05 -2.57 -2.17
C LEU A 159 7.40 -3.63 -3.22
N THR A 160 6.44 -3.93 -4.09
CA THR A 160 6.68 -4.70 -5.31
C THR A 160 7.49 -3.89 -6.33
N SER A 161 8.34 -4.55 -7.12
CA SER A 161 9.09 -3.87 -8.19
C SER A 161 8.16 -3.20 -9.22
N MET A 162 8.67 -2.15 -9.87
CA MET A 162 7.97 -1.44 -10.95
C MET A 162 7.59 -2.40 -12.07
N PHE A 163 8.53 -3.25 -12.49
CA PHE A 163 8.31 -4.22 -13.55
C PHE A 163 7.15 -5.17 -13.23
N MET A 164 7.04 -5.65 -11.99
CA MET A 164 5.93 -6.49 -11.59
C MET A 164 4.59 -5.75 -11.72
N ARG A 165 4.50 -4.51 -11.21
CA ARG A 165 3.25 -3.73 -11.26
C ARG A 165 2.81 -3.41 -12.70
N THR A 166 3.76 -3.05 -13.55
CA THR A 166 3.48 -2.69 -14.94
C THR A 166 3.16 -3.93 -15.78
N SER A 167 3.80 -5.07 -15.49
CA SER A 167 3.46 -6.35 -16.09
C SER A 167 2.03 -6.78 -15.71
N THR A 168 1.64 -6.70 -14.43
CA THR A 168 0.26 -6.98 -14.01
C THR A 168 -0.75 -5.99 -14.60
N ALA A 169 -0.35 -4.73 -14.84
CA ALA A 169 -1.22 -3.77 -15.55
C ALA A 169 -1.41 -4.16 -17.02
N ARG A 170 -0.33 -4.57 -17.71
CA ARG A 170 -0.37 -5.09 -19.08
C ARG A 170 -1.24 -6.34 -19.19
N GLU A 171 -1.06 -7.31 -18.31
CA GLU A 171 -1.85 -8.55 -18.30
C GLU A 171 -3.34 -8.25 -18.11
N ARG A 172 -3.69 -7.35 -17.20
CA ARG A 172 -5.08 -6.88 -17.04
C ARG A 172 -5.61 -6.20 -18.29
N ALA A 173 -4.79 -5.41 -18.98
CA ALA A 173 -5.14 -4.79 -20.25
C ALA A 173 -5.39 -5.83 -21.36
N TYR A 174 -4.57 -6.88 -21.42
CA TYR A 174 -4.71 -7.98 -22.36
C TYR A 174 -6.06 -8.68 -22.23
N HIS A 175 -6.51 -8.95 -21.00
CA HIS A 175 -7.82 -9.57 -20.77
C HIS A 175 -9.01 -8.62 -20.95
N LYS A 176 -8.84 -7.33 -20.61
CA LYS A 176 -9.95 -6.36 -20.58
C LYS A 176 -10.27 -5.76 -21.94
N TRP A 177 -9.26 -5.55 -22.78
CA TRP A 177 -9.39 -4.78 -24.03
C TRP A 177 -9.42 -5.56 -25.36
N PRO A 178 -9.61 -6.89 -25.46
CA PRO A 178 -9.67 -7.58 -26.77
C PRO A 178 -10.77 -7.04 -27.73
N THR A 179 -11.90 -6.61 -27.18
CA THR A 179 -13.08 -6.15 -27.95
C THR A 179 -13.22 -4.63 -28.01
N SER A 180 -12.27 -3.89 -27.42
CA SER A 180 -12.31 -2.43 -27.38
C SER A 180 -11.95 -1.80 -28.73
N LYS A 181 -12.33 -0.54 -28.95
CA LYS A 181 -11.95 0.25 -30.14
C LYS A 181 -10.57 0.92 -30.00
N THR A 182 -9.71 0.39 -29.15
CA THR A 182 -8.40 0.97 -28.84
C THR A 182 -7.31 0.28 -29.67
N TRP A 183 -6.21 0.98 -29.93
CA TRP A 183 -5.03 0.39 -30.61
C TRP A 183 -4.47 -0.83 -29.86
N ILE A 184 -4.74 -0.96 -28.56
CA ILE A 184 -4.39 -2.13 -27.76
C ILE A 184 -5.16 -3.37 -28.24
N ALA A 185 -6.44 -3.23 -28.58
CA ALA A 185 -7.23 -4.35 -29.14
C ALA A 185 -6.66 -4.83 -30.47
N ASP A 186 -6.18 -3.90 -31.30
CA ASP A 186 -5.54 -4.21 -32.58
C ASP A 186 -4.20 -4.95 -32.36
N LEU A 187 -3.42 -4.55 -31.35
CA LEU A 187 -2.19 -5.26 -30.97
C LEU A 187 -2.43 -6.68 -30.44
N ILE A 188 -3.51 -6.92 -29.70
CA ILE A 188 -3.90 -8.24 -29.22
C ILE A 188 -4.26 -9.14 -30.40
N LYS A 189 -5.07 -8.62 -31.34
CA LYS A 189 -5.57 -9.38 -32.51
C LYS A 189 -4.48 -9.65 -33.55
N ALA A 190 -3.53 -8.74 -33.70
CA ALA A 190 -2.42 -8.83 -34.64
C ALA A 190 -1.08 -8.81 -33.91
N PRO A 191 -0.73 -9.89 -33.17
CA PRO A 191 0.52 -9.97 -32.44
C PRO A 191 1.70 -9.87 -33.42
N THR A 192 2.64 -8.97 -33.13
CA THR A 192 3.84 -8.80 -33.95
C THR A 192 4.67 -10.07 -33.90
N LYS A 193 4.95 -10.66 -35.07
CA LYS A 193 5.84 -11.83 -35.21
C LYS A 193 7.30 -11.35 -35.15
N ALA A 194 7.82 -11.12 -33.96
CA ALA A 194 9.23 -10.82 -33.73
C ALA A 194 9.91 -11.98 -32.99
N ARG A 195 11.24 -12.10 -33.13
CA ARG A 195 12.06 -13.12 -32.43
C ARG A 195 12.18 -12.85 -30.91
N MET A 196 11.68 -11.73 -30.42
CA MET A 196 11.74 -11.33 -29.02
C MET A 196 10.33 -11.16 -28.45
N ALA A 197 10.18 -11.26 -27.12
CA ALA A 197 8.93 -11.06 -26.43
C ALA A 197 8.25 -9.76 -26.90
N THR A 198 7.08 -9.89 -27.51
CA THR A 198 6.26 -8.76 -27.94
C THR A 198 5.21 -8.44 -26.88
N TRP A 199 4.55 -7.30 -27.06
CA TRP A 199 3.55 -6.81 -26.10
C TRP A 199 2.48 -7.87 -25.77
N SER A 200 2.12 -8.70 -26.75
CA SER A 200 1.09 -9.74 -26.69
C SER A 200 1.60 -11.19 -26.58
N THR A 201 2.91 -11.44 -26.64
CA THR A 201 3.50 -12.81 -26.58
C THR A 201 4.28 -13.08 -25.30
N GLY A 202 4.60 -12.04 -24.52
CA GLY A 202 5.35 -12.18 -23.26
C GLY A 202 4.51 -12.57 -22.03
N ASP A 203 3.27 -13.04 -22.21
CA ASP A 203 2.37 -13.41 -21.10
C ASP A 203 2.48 -14.91 -20.74
N ASP A 204 2.80 -15.79 -21.71
CA ASP A 204 3.02 -17.23 -21.48
C ASP A 204 4.27 -17.53 -20.62
N GLU A 205 5.22 -16.58 -20.57
CA GLU A 205 6.45 -16.67 -19.77
C GLU A 205 6.21 -16.32 -18.28
N ILE A 206 5.11 -15.61 -17.97
CA ILE A 206 4.75 -15.16 -16.62
C ILE A 206 3.88 -16.20 -15.90
N THR A 207 3.07 -16.97 -16.63
CA THR A 207 2.20 -18.02 -16.06
C THR A 207 2.88 -19.40 -15.94
N GLY A 208 4.14 -19.54 -16.37
CA GLY A 208 4.87 -20.81 -16.35
C GLY A 208 4.34 -21.85 -17.35
N LEU A 209 3.49 -21.46 -18.30
CA LEU A 209 2.90 -22.32 -19.32
C LEU A 209 3.60 -22.16 -20.67
N SER A 210 4.92 -22.37 -20.71
CA SER A 210 5.59 -22.55 -22.01
C SER A 210 5.49 -24.00 -22.47
N SER A 211 4.75 -24.25 -23.56
CA SER A 211 4.77 -25.51 -24.32
C SER A 211 5.99 -25.65 -25.25
N THR A 212 7.00 -24.79 -25.11
CA THR A 212 8.28 -24.90 -25.81
C THR A 212 9.41 -24.89 -24.79
N GLY A 213 10.02 -26.05 -24.57
CA GLY A 213 11.06 -26.31 -23.57
C GLY A 213 12.34 -25.47 -23.74
N GLY A 214 12.27 -24.19 -23.40
CA GLY A 214 13.40 -23.28 -23.25
C GLY A 214 13.95 -23.37 -21.83
N ARG A 215 15.06 -24.10 -21.70
CA ARG A 215 15.85 -24.26 -20.48
C ARG A 215 16.30 -22.90 -19.92
N TRP A 216 15.85 -22.57 -18.70
CA TRP A 216 16.50 -21.55 -17.87
C TRP A 216 17.93 -22.03 -17.56
N THR A 217 18.92 -21.53 -18.29
CA THR A 217 20.30 -21.53 -17.78
C THR A 217 20.53 -20.20 -17.10
N GLU A 218 20.61 -20.23 -15.77
CA GLU A 218 21.23 -19.19 -14.98
C GLU A 218 22.58 -18.81 -15.60
N LYS A 219 22.66 -17.64 -16.24
CA LYS A 219 23.94 -16.95 -16.42
C LYS A 219 24.17 -16.06 -15.20
N MET A 220 24.46 -16.72 -14.08
CA MET A 220 25.26 -16.10 -13.02
C MET A 220 26.62 -15.76 -13.63
N GLY A 221 26.83 -14.48 -13.94
CA GLY A 221 28.12 -13.97 -14.38
C GLY A 221 29.14 -14.08 -13.25
N LYS A 222 30.00 -15.09 -13.33
CA LYS A 222 31.21 -15.21 -12.52
C LYS A 222 32.08 -13.96 -12.74
N LYS A 223 32.23 -13.11 -11.72
CA LYS A 223 33.47 -12.36 -11.48
C LYS A 223 34.09 -12.92 -10.21
N ALA A 224 35.33 -13.37 -10.34
CA ALA A 224 36.11 -14.05 -9.32
C ALA A 224 36.53 -13.09 -8.20
N THR A 225 36.28 -13.50 -6.96
CA THR A 225 37.25 -13.55 -5.85
C THR A 225 36.71 -14.56 -4.84
N GLY A 226 37.54 -15.53 -4.46
CA GLY A 226 37.11 -16.82 -3.93
C GLY A 226 36.58 -16.82 -2.51
N LEU A 227 35.75 -17.83 -2.24
CA LEU A 227 35.84 -18.73 -1.09
C LEU A 227 34.89 -19.90 -1.36
N THR A 228 35.44 -21.10 -1.24
CA THR A 228 34.79 -22.38 -1.50
C THR A 228 33.82 -22.72 -0.36
N SER A 229 32.61 -23.19 -0.69
CA SER A 229 31.94 -24.17 0.16
C SER A 229 31.16 -25.14 -0.71
N SER A 230 31.62 -26.39 -0.67
CA SER A 230 31.09 -27.54 -1.40
C SER A 230 29.82 -28.06 -0.75
N TYR A 231 28.73 -28.18 -1.52
CA TYR A 231 27.61 -29.04 -1.14
C TYR A 231 27.78 -30.43 -1.75
N VAL A 232 27.83 -31.42 -0.86
CA VAL A 232 27.83 -32.86 -1.14
C VAL A 232 26.39 -33.29 -1.45
N SER A 233 26.22 -34.02 -2.56
CA SER A 233 24.95 -34.64 -2.95
C SER A 233 24.62 -35.85 -2.07
N GLY A 234 23.36 -35.99 -1.67
CA GLY A 234 22.76 -37.21 -1.12
C GLY A 234 21.27 -37.29 -1.45
N PRO A 235 20.69 -38.49 -1.68
CA PRO A 235 19.50 -38.69 -2.49
C PRO A 235 18.23 -38.98 -1.68
N GLU A 236 17.05 -38.69 -2.23
CA GLU A 236 15.91 -39.63 -2.41
C GLU A 236 14.59 -38.88 -2.67
N ALA A 237 13.86 -39.39 -3.65
CA ALA A 237 12.55 -38.92 -4.06
C ALA A 237 11.46 -39.41 -3.07
N GLY A 238 10.60 -38.50 -2.62
CA GLY A 238 9.32 -38.78 -1.97
C GLY A 238 8.15 -38.26 -2.83
N PRO A 239 6.95 -38.86 -2.75
CA PRO A 239 5.98 -38.85 -3.84
C PRO A 239 5.17 -37.56 -3.98
N SER A 240 4.68 -37.35 -5.20
CA SER A 240 3.85 -36.25 -5.65
C SER A 240 2.47 -36.23 -4.98
N GLY A 241 2.14 -35.11 -4.34
CA GLY A 241 0.76 -34.73 -4.11
C GLY A 241 0.52 -34.14 -2.74
N HIS A 242 0.49 -32.80 -2.66
CA HIS A 242 -0.41 -32.05 -1.78
C HIS A 242 -0.19 -30.52 -1.93
N TRP A 243 -0.65 -29.91 -3.03
CA TRP A 243 -0.96 -28.46 -3.13
C TRP A 243 -1.90 -28.16 -4.32
N LYS A 244 -2.92 -28.98 -4.55
CA LYS A 244 -4.14 -28.48 -5.20
C LYS A 244 -5.04 -27.95 -4.08
N ASN A 245 -5.83 -26.91 -4.37
CA ASN A 245 -6.88 -26.31 -3.52
C ASN A 245 -6.43 -25.04 -2.75
N ALA A 246 -6.27 -23.89 -3.42
CA ALA A 246 -6.27 -22.59 -2.73
C ALA A 246 -6.91 -21.42 -3.50
N TYR A 247 -7.53 -21.63 -4.66
CA TYR A 247 -8.30 -20.58 -5.34
C TYR A 247 -9.55 -21.16 -5.99
N GLY A 248 -10.65 -21.19 -5.23
CA GLY A 248 -11.99 -21.49 -5.72
C GLY A 248 -12.84 -20.21 -5.77
N HIS A 249 -13.64 -20.12 -6.83
CA HIS A 249 -14.71 -19.16 -7.12
C HIS A 249 -14.35 -17.77 -7.63
N ILE A 250 -14.28 -17.67 -8.97
CA ILE A 250 -14.66 -16.46 -9.72
C ILE A 250 -16.18 -16.50 -9.88
N PRO A 251 -16.96 -15.48 -9.46
CA PRO A 251 -18.39 -15.42 -9.77
C PRO A 251 -18.61 -15.03 -11.23
N ASP A 252 -19.52 -15.73 -11.92
CA ASP A 252 -19.94 -15.44 -13.29
C ASP A 252 -20.55 -14.02 -13.39
N TYR A 253 -20.01 -13.19 -14.29
CA TYR A 253 -20.52 -11.85 -14.56
C TYR A 253 -21.59 -11.89 -15.66
N PRO A 254 -22.70 -11.13 -15.51
CA PRO A 254 -23.77 -11.09 -16.51
C PRO A 254 -23.33 -10.38 -17.80
N VAL A 255 -23.86 -10.86 -18.92
CA VAL A 255 -23.58 -10.40 -20.29
C VAL A 255 -23.92 -8.90 -20.44
N PRO A 256 -23.04 -8.06 -21.04
CA PRO A 256 -23.31 -6.63 -21.19
C PRO A 256 -24.39 -6.36 -22.25
N VAL A 257 -25.36 -5.51 -21.90
CA VAL A 257 -26.40 -4.97 -22.77
C VAL A 257 -25.78 -4.00 -23.80
N GLU A 258 -26.09 -4.22 -25.08
CA GLU A 258 -25.72 -3.30 -26.16
C GLU A 258 -26.42 -1.96 -25.99
N ASN A 259 -25.65 -0.88 -25.82
CA ASN A 259 -26.17 0.49 -25.91
C ASN A 259 -25.60 1.15 -27.17
N GLU A 260 -26.49 1.35 -28.14
CA GLU A 260 -26.19 1.84 -29.48
C GLU A 260 -26.04 3.38 -29.46
N ASN A 261 -24.83 3.88 -29.21
CA ASN A 261 -24.53 5.30 -29.36
C ASN A 261 -23.96 5.60 -30.75
N ARG A 262 -24.82 6.05 -31.65
CA ARG A 262 -24.46 6.68 -32.92
C ARG A 262 -23.64 7.95 -32.66
N ARG A 263 -22.47 8.08 -33.29
CA ARG A 263 -21.82 9.38 -33.51
C ARG A 263 -21.82 9.75 -35.00
N PRO A 264 -21.88 11.05 -35.33
CA PRO A 264 -21.99 11.52 -36.70
C PRO A 264 -20.64 11.43 -37.40
N LYS A 265 -20.70 11.15 -38.72
CA LYS A 265 -19.54 11.16 -39.61
C LYS A 265 -19.17 12.61 -39.93
N ILE A 266 -17.89 12.93 -39.83
CA ILE A 266 -17.25 14.00 -40.62
C ILE A 266 -16.46 13.29 -41.71
#